data_AF-A0A928JH21-F1
#
_entry.id   AF-A0A928JH21-F1
#
_cell.length_a   1.000
_cell.length_b   1.000
_cell.length_c   1.000
_cell.angle_alpha   90.00
_cell.angle_beta   90.00
_cell.angle_gamma   90.00
#
_symmetry.space_group_name_H-M   'P 1'
#
loop_
_entity.id
_entity.type
_entity.pdbx_description
1 polymer ?
#
loop_
_entity_poly.entity_id
_entity_poly.type
_entity_poly.pdbx_seq_one_letter_code
_entity_poly.pdbx_strand_id
1 'polypeptide(L)' 'MNKRRKATIEVLETEDTDGDGAIDAYLVDTTGDGKVDSIYLDTDGNGAVDTIIEDSDGDGEPDAVYEN' A
#
# COMPACT_ATOMS: atom_id res chain seq x y z
N MET A 1 -26.42 3.85 17.38
CA MET A 1 -26.25 3.73 15.92
C MET A 1 -24.78 3.99 15.64
N ASN A 2 -23.95 2.97 15.84
CA ASN A 2 -22.50 3.13 15.84
C ASN A 2 -21.99 2.53 14.54
N LYS A 3 -21.95 3.35 13.48
CA LYS A 3 -21.10 3.02 12.33
C LYS A 3 -19.67 3.06 12.87
N ARG A 4 -19.15 1.92 13.32
CA ARG A 4 -17.71 1.72 13.38
C ARG A 4 -17.27 1.99 11.95
N ARG A 5 -16.67 3.15 11.68
CA ARG A 5 -15.95 3.35 10.43
C ARG A 5 -14.91 2.24 10.45
N LYS A 6 -15.16 1.15 9.74
CA LYS A 6 -14.07 0.29 9.34
C LYS A 6 -13.16 1.24 8.60
N ALA A 7 -11.96 1.48 9.11
CA ALA A 7 -10.85 1.73 8.21
C ALA A 7 -10.79 0.45 7.38
N THR A 8 -11.55 0.45 6.29
CA THR A 8 -11.45 -0.61 5.30
C THR A 8 -10.15 -0.25 4.62
N ILE A 9 -9.10 -1.01 4.90
CA ILE A 9 -7.88 -0.98 4.09
C ILE A 9 -8.36 -1.39 2.70
N GLU A 10 -8.60 -0.41 1.83
CA GLU A 10 -8.93 -0.67 0.43
C GLU A 10 -7.59 -0.86 -0.28
N VAL A 11 -7.24 -2.13 -0.52
CA VAL A 11 -6.16 -2.47 -1.43
C VAL A 11 -6.66 -2.09 -2.82
N LEU A 12 -6.16 -0.98 -3.36
CA LEU A 12 -6.57 -0.45 -4.65
C LEU A 12 -6.12 -1.36 -5.79
N GLU A 13 -4.90 -1.86 -5.70
CA GLU A 13 -4.25 -2.61 -6.76
C GLU A 13 -3.18 -3.53 -6.17
N THR A 14 -3.00 -4.68 -6.82
CA THR A 14 -1.95 -5.66 -6.53
C THR A 14 -1.26 -5.98 -7.85
N GLU A 15 0.03 -5.73 -7.94
CA GLU A 15 0.83 -6.02 -9.14
C GLU A 15 1.70 -7.26 -8.91
N ASP A 16 1.75 -8.16 -9.89
CA ASP A 16 2.66 -9.31 -9.99
C ASP A 16 3.38 -9.13 -11.32
N THR A 17 4.49 -8.39 -11.27
CA THR A 17 5.22 -7.87 -12.42
C THR A 17 6.11 -8.94 -13.04
N ASP A 18 6.57 -9.90 -12.25
CA ASP A 18 7.45 -10.99 -12.70
C ASP A 18 6.73 -12.32 -12.97
N GLY A 19 5.47 -12.45 -12.51
CA GLY A 19 4.58 -13.56 -12.80
C GLY A 19 4.88 -14.81 -11.96
N ASP A 20 5.56 -14.66 -10.83
CA ASP A 20 5.90 -15.76 -9.94
C ASP A 20 4.75 -16.18 -8.99
N GLY A 21 3.70 -15.36 -8.92
CA GLY A 21 2.52 -15.56 -8.10
C GLY A 21 2.61 -14.97 -6.68
N ALA A 22 3.70 -14.28 -6.34
CA ALA A 22 3.77 -13.31 -5.26
C ALA A 22 3.24 -11.95 -5.75
N ILE A 23 2.93 -11.06 -4.81
CA ILE A 23 2.49 -9.69 -5.13
C ILE A 23 3.67 -8.77 -4.85
N ASP A 24 4.11 -8.07 -5.88
CA ASP A 24 5.22 -7.13 -5.84
C ASP A 24 4.84 -5.81 -5.20
N ALA A 25 3.56 -5.42 -5.30
CA ALA A 25 3.09 -4.12 -4.83
C ALA A 25 1.66 -4.14 -4.28
N TYR A 26 1.40 -3.46 -3.18
CA TYR A 26 0.08 -3.13 -2.65
C TYR A 26 -0.07 -1.63 -2.50
N LEU A 27 -1.10 -1.05 -3.13
CA LEU A 27 -1.49 0.34 -2.91
C LEU A 27 -2.69 0.39 -1.97
N VAL A 28 -2.62 1.21 -0.93
CA VAL A 28 -3.63 1.28 0.12
C VAL A 28 -4.20 2.69 0.24
N ASP A 29 -5.53 2.80 0.20
CA ASP A 29 -6.28 3.98 0.63
C ASP A 29 -6.97 3.67 1.97
N THR A 30 -6.52 4.32 3.03
CA THR A 30 -7.05 4.21 4.40
C THR A 30 -8.06 5.31 4.73
N THR A 31 -8.01 6.44 4.03
CA THR A 31 -8.88 7.60 4.24
C THR A 31 -10.19 7.52 3.42
N GLY A 32 -10.18 6.76 2.33
CA GLY A 32 -11.29 6.56 1.40
C GLY A 32 -11.54 7.78 0.51
N ASP A 33 -10.51 8.59 0.26
CA ASP A 33 -10.61 9.78 -0.58
C ASP A 33 -10.23 9.52 -2.06
N GLY A 34 -9.79 8.29 -2.36
CA GLY A 34 -9.37 7.86 -3.68
C GLY A 34 -7.90 8.16 -3.99
N LYS A 35 -7.11 8.59 -3.00
CA LYS A 35 -5.66 8.71 -3.06
C LYS A 35 -5.00 7.58 -2.29
N VAL A 36 -3.76 7.30 -2.65
CA VAL A 36 -2.96 6.28 -2.00
C VAL A 36 -2.33 6.87 -0.76
N ASP A 37 -2.57 6.26 0.40
CA ASP A 37 -1.95 6.64 1.66
C ASP A 37 -0.66 5.84 1.93
N SER A 38 -0.58 4.62 1.40
CA SER A 38 0.60 3.76 1.59
C SER A 38 0.82 2.79 0.44
N ILE A 39 2.09 2.52 0.15
CA ILE A 39 2.55 1.53 -0.84
C ILE A 39 3.42 0.52 -0.12
N TYR A 40 3.14 -0.77 -0.30
CA TYR A 40 3.96 -1.87 0.20
C TYR A 40 4.55 -2.60 -0.99
N LEU A 41 5.86 -2.78 -1.02
CA LEU A 41 6.61 -3.32 -2.14
C LEU A 41 7.45 -4.51 -1.68
N ASP A 42 7.44 -5.57 -2.49
CA ASP A 42 8.38 -6.69 -2.45
C ASP A 42 9.29 -6.56 -3.67
N THR A 43 10.48 -5.97 -3.49
CA THR A 43 11.38 -5.67 -4.61
C THR A 43 12.32 -6.83 -4.94
N ASP A 44 12.43 -7.81 -4.05
CA ASP A 44 13.29 -8.99 -4.22
C ASP A 44 12.53 -10.27 -4.60
N GLY A 45 11.19 -10.21 -4.66
CA GLY A 45 10.31 -11.28 -5.11
C GLY A 45 10.32 -12.48 -4.16
N ASN A 46 10.59 -12.27 -2.88
CA ASN A 46 10.68 -13.35 -1.91
C ASN A 46 9.32 -13.69 -1.25
N GLY A 47 8.28 -12.93 -1.56
CA GLY A 47 6.93 -13.00 -1.01
C GLY A 47 6.75 -12.18 0.27
N ALA A 48 7.73 -11.36 0.67
CA ALA A 48 7.67 -10.49 1.82
C ALA A 48 8.01 -9.05 1.43
N VAL A 49 7.19 -8.13 1.92
CA VAL A 49 7.40 -6.69 1.73
C VAL A 49 8.74 -6.29 2.36
N ASP A 50 9.60 -5.70 1.55
CA ASP A 50 10.89 -5.13 1.96
C ASP A 50 10.85 -3.59 2.04
N THR A 51 9.90 -2.96 1.34
CA THR A 51 9.81 -1.51 1.21
C THR A 51 8.40 -1.03 1.47
N ILE A 52 8.25 0.01 2.29
CA ILE A 52 6.98 0.66 2.61
C ILE A 52 7.12 2.16 2.39
N ILE A 53 6.21 2.74 1.62
CA ILE A 53 6.13 4.17 1.35
C ILE A 53 4.83 4.67 1.96
N GLU A 54 4.86 5.75 2.75
CA GLU A 54 3.67 6.39 3.33
C GLU A 54 3.52 7.80 2.75
N ASP A 55 2.31 8.16 2.34
CA ASP A 55 1.87 9.49 1.88
C ASP A 55 0.54 9.79 2.59
N SER A 56 0.61 10.15 3.88
CA SER A 56 -0.58 10.26 4.73
C SER A 56 -1.42 11.51 4.45
N ASP A 57 -0.88 12.49 3.72
CA ASP A 57 -1.60 13.69 3.33
C ASP A 57 -2.07 13.68 1.85
N GLY A 58 -1.66 12.66 1.10
CA GLY A 58 -2.06 12.40 -0.27
C GLY A 58 -1.62 13.51 -1.22
N ASP A 59 -0.51 14.20 -0.94
CA ASP A 59 -0.02 15.28 -1.80
C ASP A 59 0.82 14.75 -2.99
N GLY A 60 1.13 13.45 -2.98
CA GLY A 60 1.91 12.76 -4.00
C GLY A 60 3.41 12.74 -3.72
N GLU A 61 3.86 13.36 -2.63
CA GLU A 61 5.20 13.19 -2.07
C GLU A 61 5.15 12.26 -0.85
N PRO A 62 6.10 11.32 -0.71
CA PRO A 62 6.11 10.43 0.43
C PRO A 62 6.54 11.16 1.70
N ASP A 63 5.74 11.03 2.76
CA ASP A 63 6.06 11.44 4.13
C ASP A 63 7.20 10.60 4.72
N ALA A 64 7.18 9.30 4.43
CA ALA A 64 8.13 8.34 4.96
C ALA A 64 8.39 7.19 3.99
N VAL A 65 9.61 6.67 4.03
CA VAL A 65 10.02 5.45 3.35
C VAL A 65 10.75 4.56 4.35
N TYR A 66 10.32 3.32 4.44
CA TYR A 66 10.93 2.27 5.25
C TYR A 66 11.42 1.17 4.34
N GLU A 67 12.69 0.80 4.48
CA GLU A 67 13.34 -0.28 3.74
C GLU A 67 13.96 -1.21 4.78
N ASN A 68 13.89 -2.53 4.57
CA ASN A 68 14.44 -3.54 5.48
C ASN A 68 15.65 -4.28 4.90
#